data_AF-A0A5N3S1X7-F1
#
_entry.id   AF-A0A5N3S1X7-F1
#
_cell.length_a   1.000
_cell.length_b   1.000
_cell.length_c   1.000
_cell.angle_alpha   90.00
_cell.angle_beta   90.00
_cell.angle_gamma   90.00
#
_symmetry.space_group_name_H-M   'P 1'
#
loop_
_entity.id
_entity.type
_entity.pdbx_description
1 polymer ?
#
loop_
_entity_poly.entity_id
_entity_poly.type
_entity_poly.pdbx_seq_one_letter_code
_entity_poly.pdbx_strand_id
1 'polypeptide(L)' 'MQKSMALNCLSNTEWTAEIRAKLLSVVKHMEEFGSVSELELCKIFGETIWNDGVDYHSHAFSFRIDTKTGDCSISNFKYH' A
#
# COMPACT_ATOMS: atom_id res chain seq x y z
N MET A 1 -14.46 -17.61 -6.96
CA MET A 1 -12.99 -17.50 -7.14
C MET A 1 -12.51 -16.30 -6.33
N GLN A 2 -12.19 -16.48 -5.05
CA GLN A 2 -11.47 -15.44 -4.27
C GLN A 2 -9.99 -15.60 -4.58
N LYS A 3 -9.51 -14.84 -5.56
CA LYS A 3 -8.08 -14.67 -5.81
C LYS A 3 -7.61 -13.70 -4.73
N SER A 4 -6.98 -14.19 -3.65
CA SER A 4 -6.48 -13.36 -2.56
C SER A 4 -5.64 -12.21 -3.14
N MET A 5 -6.15 -10.97 -3.00
CA MET A 5 -5.47 -9.74 -3.44
C MET A 5 -4.09 -9.59 -2.79
N ALA A 6 -3.93 -10.17 -1.59
CA ALA A 6 -2.69 -10.22 -0.82
C ALA A 6 -1.46 -10.80 -1.57
N LEU A 7 -1.66 -11.66 -2.59
CA LEU A 7 -0.56 -12.38 -3.23
C LEU A 7 0.18 -11.58 -4.30
N ASN A 8 -0.48 -10.68 -5.04
CA ASN A 8 0.18 -9.98 -6.15
C ASN A 8 1.08 -8.84 -5.67
N CYS A 9 0.76 -8.24 -4.52
CA CYS A 9 1.57 -7.20 -3.90
C CYS A 9 3.02 -7.67 -3.70
N LEU A 10 3.24 -8.92 -3.29
CA LEU A 10 4.51 -9.42 -2.74
C LEU A 10 5.68 -9.60 -3.74
N SER A 11 5.50 -9.25 -5.01
CA SER A 11 6.47 -9.57 -6.08
C SER A 11 7.70 -8.65 -6.13
N ASN A 12 7.74 -7.56 -5.35
CA ASN A 12 8.90 -6.64 -5.33
C ASN A 12 9.91 -6.98 -4.22
N THR A 13 11.17 -7.20 -4.65
CA THR A 13 12.32 -7.62 -3.84
C THR A 13 12.87 -6.52 -2.93
N GLU A 14 12.46 -5.26 -3.12
CA GLU A 14 12.97 -4.08 -2.40
C GLU A 14 12.22 -3.78 -1.10
N TRP A 15 11.28 -4.63 -0.71
CA TRP A 15 10.41 -4.38 0.44
C TRP A 15 11.05 -4.86 1.74
N THR A 16 11.23 -3.96 2.70
CA THR A 16 11.51 -4.38 4.09
C THR A 16 10.30 -5.13 4.64
N ALA A 17 10.53 -6.10 5.53
CA ALA A 17 9.45 -6.92 6.12
C ALA A 17 8.36 -6.04 6.79
N GLU A 18 8.75 -4.89 7.33
CA GLU A 18 7.83 -3.93 7.94
C GLU A 18 6.89 -3.30 6.90
N ILE A 19 7.41 -2.82 5.76
CA ILE A 19 6.59 -2.23 4.70
C ILE A 19 5.64 -3.28 4.12
N ARG A 20 6.09 -4.53 3.99
CA ARG A 20 5.22 -5.65 3.57
C ARG A 20 4.04 -5.84 4.51
N ALA A 21 4.29 -5.87 5.83
CA ALA A 21 3.25 -6.04 6.82
C ALA A 21 2.24 -4.87 6.79
N LYS A 22 2.73 -3.64 6.66
CA LYS A 22 1.88 -2.43 6.53
C LYS A 22 1.01 -2.49 5.27
N LEU A 23 1.57 -2.83 4.11
CA LEU A 23 0.81 -2.97 2.87
C LEU A 23 -0.23 -4.10 2.94
N LEU A 24 0.09 -5.23 3.58
CA LEU A 24 -0.89 -6.30 3.82
C LEU A 24 -2.07 -5.82 4.69
N SER A 25 -1.81 -4.99 5.70
CA SER A 25 -2.87 -4.35 6.48
C SER A 25 -3.74 -3.42 5.62
N VAL A 26 -3.16 -2.69 4.67
CA VAL A 26 -3.92 -1.85 3.72
C VAL A 26 -4.84 -2.71 2.85
N VAL A 27 -4.29 -3.76 2.22
CA VAL A 27 -5.07 -4.66 1.36
C VAL A 27 -6.21 -5.30 2.14
N LYS A 28 -5.94 -5.78 3.35
CA LYS A 28 -6.97 -6.36 4.21
C LYS A 28 -8.07 -5.35 4.54
N HIS A 29 -7.71 -4.13 4.89
CA HIS A 29 -8.68 -3.07 5.15
C HIS A 29 -9.54 -2.79 3.90
N MET A 30 -8.94 -2.78 2.72
CA MET A 30 -9.69 -2.62 1.47
C MET A 30 -10.59 -3.82 1.15
N GLU A 31 -10.17 -5.04 1.45
CA GLU A 31 -11.03 -6.23 1.31
C GLU A 31 -12.24 -6.16 2.26
N GLU A 32 -12.09 -5.58 3.45
CA GLU A 32 -13.15 -5.45 4.45
C GLU A 32 -14.09 -4.25 4.19
N PHE A 33 -13.55 -3.10 3.79
CA PHE A 33 -14.30 -1.83 3.68
C PHE A 33 -14.48 -1.31 2.25
N GLY A 34 -13.88 -1.96 1.25
CA GLY A 34 -13.97 -1.61 -0.18
C GLY A 34 -13.15 -0.38 -0.60
N SER A 35 -12.57 0.35 0.36
CA SER A 35 -11.71 1.52 0.13
C SER A 35 -10.81 1.75 1.34
N VAL A 36 -9.78 2.58 1.16
CA VAL A 36 -8.92 3.03 2.25
C VAL A 36 -8.74 4.54 2.14
N SER A 37 -8.89 5.26 3.24
CA SER A 37 -8.70 6.71 3.28
C SER A 37 -7.25 7.06 3.62
N GLU A 38 -6.81 8.27 3.28
CA GLU A 38 -5.48 8.78 3.67
C GLU A 38 -5.28 8.73 5.18
N LEU A 39 -6.33 8.95 5.98
CA LEU A 39 -6.26 8.83 7.43
C LEU A 39 -5.96 7.39 7.90
N GLU A 40 -6.58 6.40 7.27
CA GLU A 40 -6.31 4.99 7.59
C GLU A 40 -4.91 4.57 7.15
N LEU A 41 -4.44 5.07 6.00
CA LEU A 41 -3.05 4.90 5.58
C LEU A 41 -2.09 5.52 6.61
N CYS A 42 -2.35 6.74 7.07
CA CYS A 42 -1.53 7.37 8.12
C CYS A 42 -1.48 6.52 9.40
N LYS A 43 -2.59 5.89 9.81
CA LYS A 43 -2.63 4.99 10.98
C LYS A 43 -1.83 3.71 10.75
N ILE A 44 -1.96 3.09 9.58
CA ILE A 44 -1.27 1.83 9.24
C ILE A 44 0.24 2.04 9.13
N PHE A 45 0.66 3.11 8.46
CA PHE A 45 2.07 3.40 8.26
C PHE A 45 2.72 4.09 9.47
N GLY A 46 1.93 4.75 10.32
CA GLY A 46 2.42 5.51 11.47
C GLY A 46 3.12 6.81 11.08
N GLU A 47 2.90 7.30 9.86
CA GLU A 47 3.49 8.51 9.30
C GLU A 47 2.48 9.25 8.43
N THR A 48 2.83 10.46 8.01
CA THR A 48 1.97 11.22 7.08
C THR A 48 2.04 10.60 5.70
N ILE A 49 0.90 10.16 5.19
CA ILE A 49 0.70 9.72 3.82
C ILE A 49 -0.16 10.74 3.10
N TRP A 50 0.23 11.13 1.89
CA TRP A 50 -0.55 12.03 1.03
C TRP A 50 -0.67 11.47 -0.38
N ASN A 51 -1.79 11.75 -1.05
CA ASN A 51 -2.04 11.33 -2.42
C ASN A 51 -1.81 12.49 -3.41
N ASP A 52 -1.09 12.26 -4.52
CA ASP A 52 -0.89 13.28 -5.58
C ASP A 52 -1.94 13.21 -6.71
N GLY A 53 -2.93 12.32 -6.58
CA GLY A 53 -3.93 11.98 -7.58
C GLY A 53 -3.65 10.67 -8.31
N VAL A 54 -2.44 10.11 -8.16
CA VAL A 54 -2.01 8.88 -8.83
C VAL A 54 -1.40 7.88 -7.85
N ASP A 55 -0.46 8.33 -7.04
CA ASP A 55 0.31 7.55 -6.09
C ASP A 55 0.11 8.09 -4.66
N TYR A 56 0.32 7.22 -3.69
CA TYR A 56 0.43 7.58 -2.28
C TYR A 56 1.90 7.76 -1.93
N HIS A 57 2.19 8.82 -1.21
CA HIS A 57 3.54 9.19 -0.85
C HIS A 57 3.70 9.19 0.65
N SER A 58 4.77 8.56 1.09
CA SER A 58 5.30 8.65 2.44
C SER A 58 6.58 9.50 2.43
N HIS A 59 7.20 9.68 3.60
CA HIS A 59 8.49 10.33 3.67
C HIS A 59 9.58 9.50 2.97
N ALA A 60 9.50 8.18 3.07
CA ALA A 60 10.55 7.26 2.63
C ALA A 60 10.31 6.64 1.25
N PHE A 61 9.06 6.51 0.80
CA PHE A 61 8.73 5.85 -0.46
C PHE A 61 7.40 6.34 -1.04
N SER A 62 7.08 5.88 -2.24
CA SER A 62 5.81 6.12 -2.92
C SER A 62 5.23 4.80 -3.39
N PHE A 63 3.93 4.61 -3.28
CA PHE A 63 3.24 3.38 -3.63
C PHE A 63 1.89 3.67 -4.28
N ARG A 64 1.51 2.82 -5.23
CA ARG A 64 0.21 2.81 -5.86
C ARG A 64 -0.64 1.69 -5.27
N ILE A 65 -1.93 1.98 -5.18
CA ILE A 65 -2.95 0.97 -4.91
C ILE A 65 -3.91 1.00 -6.09
N ASP A 66 -3.99 -0.11 -6.83
CA ASP A 66 -5.03 -0.30 -7.82
C ASP A 66 -6.32 -0.70 -7.11
N THR A 67 -7.27 0.22 -7.02
CA THR A 67 -8.54 0.01 -6.31
C THR A 67 -9.48 -0.96 -7.01
N LYS A 68 -9.24 -1.31 -8.28
CA LYS A 68 -10.06 -2.27 -9.04
C LYS A 68 -9.61 -3.72 -8.82
N THR A 69 -8.33 -3.92 -8.59
CA THR A 69 -7.68 -5.23 -8.45
C THR A 69 -7.15 -5.49 -7.05
N GLY A 70 -7.08 -4.47 -6.19
CA GLY A 70 -6.46 -4.53 -4.87
C GLY A 70 -4.94 -4.69 -4.90
N ASP A 71 -4.33 -4.39 -6.05
CA ASP A 71 -2.90 -4.58 -6.28
C ASP A 71 -2.11 -3.39 -5.75
N CYS A 72 -1.11 -3.64 -4.91
CA CYS A 72 -0.23 -2.60 -4.38
C CYS A 72 1.16 -2.73 -5.01
N SER A 73 1.65 -1.62 -5.59
CA SER A 73 3.00 -1.53 -6.15
C SER A 73 3.75 -0.37 -5.52
N ILE A 74 5.04 -0.54 -5.23
CA ILE A 74 5.89 0.58 -4.79
C ILE A 74 6.52 1.19 -6.04
N SER A 75 6.34 2.49 -6.21
CA SER A 75 6.77 3.23 -7.40
C SER A 75 8.16 3.83 -7.24
N ASN A 76 8.56 4.19 -6.02
CA ASN A 76 9.88 4.79 -5.77
C ASN A 76 10.29 4.75 -4.30
N PHE A 77 11.56 4.42 -4.01
CA PHE A 77 12.18 4.65 -2.70
C PHE A 77 12.95 5.98 -2.75
N LYS A 78 12.65 6.90 -1.83
CA LYS A 78 13.25 8.25 -1.83
C LYS A 78 14.66 8.28 -1.22
N TYR A 79 15.05 7.24 -0.48
CA TYR A 79 16.37 7.12 0.12
C TYR A 79 17.03 5.84 -0.38
N HIS A 80 17.99 6.01 -1.29
CA HIS A 80 18.93 4.98 -1.72
C HIS A 80 20.33 5.59 -1.77
#